data_AF-A0A0A8ERJ7-F1
#
_entry.id   AF-A0A0A8ERJ7-F1
#
_cell.length_a   1.000
_cell.length_b   1.000
_cell.length_c   1.000
_cell.angle_alpha   90.00
_cell.angle_beta   90.00
_cell.angle_gamma   90.00
#
_symmetry.space_group_name_H-M   'P 1'
#
loop_
_entity.id
_entity.type
_entity.pdbx_description
1 polymer ?
#
loop_
_entity_poly.entity_id
_entity_poly.type
_entity_poly.pdbx_seq_one_letter_code
_entity_poly.pdbx_strand_id
1 'polypeptide(L)'
;MIRRHPVCAAALTCLVSFTAFWIAQRLAHVSMVDLMVYRAEGETARAGKDLYDMVATSARLPNTYPPFAALLFVPLTFFGVPVMRTLATAGNLVLLVAVVHLSLRLVGRPRRMPPLAATLALSALLVWCEPVWTTLRYGQINLLLAVLVLWDLTRRDTNRWAGIGIGIAAGIKLTPALFAVFLALAGAVHAVRRLRSGAGWRAAWNPWLRQAAVATGTFGATALLSAIVLPRDSHRFWTEIVFAADRVGEVEITANQSLRGVLARLLHTHDPGTAWLVLATVAAAAGLALAAAALLRGERAWATLSCAATALLISPISWSHHWVWSVPMLILLGSEALRHSGAGARRWWTVTGVVGLLFCSFALWWVPHRWHQHEELHQNAGQMLLSAVYPLAGLTLLALTAARLRRPAGATAISPPEPDSASTT
;
A
#
# COMPACT_ATOMS: atom_id res chain seq x y z
N MET A 1 -17.77 -30.32 9.29
CA MET A 1 -16.33 -30.07 9.05
C MET A 1 -15.89 -28.64 9.42
N ILE A 2 -16.53 -27.59 8.88
CA ILE A 2 -16.12 -26.18 9.05
C ILE A 2 -16.03 -25.71 10.52
N ARG A 3 -16.99 -26.07 11.39
CA ARG A 3 -16.95 -25.70 12.81
C ARG A 3 -15.95 -26.51 13.65
N ARG A 4 -15.60 -27.73 13.20
CA ARG A 4 -14.68 -28.64 13.93
C ARG A 4 -13.22 -28.47 13.52
N HIS A 5 -12.96 -28.11 12.25
CA HIS A 5 -11.61 -27.89 11.70
C HIS A 5 -11.56 -26.61 10.85
N PRO A 6 -11.72 -25.42 11.45
CA PRO A 6 -11.78 -24.16 10.72
C PRO A 6 -10.50 -23.85 9.94
N VAL A 7 -9.33 -24.28 10.43
CA VAL A 7 -8.05 -24.08 9.73
C VAL A 7 -7.97 -24.93 8.47
N CYS A 8 -8.30 -26.23 8.54
CA CYS A 8 -8.27 -27.11 7.38
C CYS A 8 -9.27 -26.66 6.30
N ALA A 9 -10.46 -26.25 6.71
CA ALA A 9 -11.46 -25.70 5.79
C ALA A 9 -10.94 -24.43 5.10
N ALA A 10 -10.39 -23.47 5.85
CA ALA A 10 -9.84 -22.24 5.28
C ALA A 10 -8.62 -22.50 4.38
N ALA A 11 -7.76 -23.45 4.73
CA ALA A 11 -6.62 -23.85 3.92
C ALA A 11 -7.07 -24.46 2.58
N LEU A 12 -8.06 -25.36 2.60
CA LEU A 12 -8.62 -25.95 1.39
C LEU A 12 -9.29 -24.87 0.52
N THR A 13 -10.09 -23.98 1.10
CA THR A 13 -10.70 -22.86 0.37
C THR A 13 -9.65 -21.95 -0.26
N CYS A 14 -8.58 -21.63 0.48
CA CYS A 14 -7.48 -20.82 -0.04
C CYS A 14 -6.75 -21.52 -1.18
N LEU A 15 -6.47 -22.80 -1.05
CA LEU A 15 -5.82 -23.60 -2.11
C LEU A 15 -6.68 -23.66 -3.38
N VAL A 16 -7.99 -23.91 -3.23
CA VAL A 16 -8.93 -23.92 -4.36
C VAL A 16 -9.00 -22.56 -5.02
N SER A 17 -9.13 -21.48 -4.23
CA SER A 17 -9.19 -20.11 -4.75
C SER A 17 -7.91 -19.72 -5.48
N PHE A 18 -6.73 -20.01 -4.92
CA PHE A 18 -5.45 -19.71 -5.55
C PHE A 18 -5.22 -20.54 -6.82
N THR A 19 -5.66 -21.80 -6.83
CA THR A 19 -5.63 -22.64 -8.04
C THR A 19 -6.54 -22.07 -9.12
N ALA A 20 -7.78 -21.71 -8.78
CA ALA A 20 -8.72 -21.09 -9.71
C ALA A 20 -8.19 -19.74 -10.25
N PHE A 21 -7.62 -18.92 -9.38
CA PHE A 21 -6.98 -17.66 -9.76
C PHE A 21 -5.81 -17.89 -10.72
N TRP A 22 -4.96 -18.89 -10.43
CA TRP A 22 -3.83 -19.23 -11.29
C TRP A 22 -4.28 -19.69 -12.69
N ILE A 23 -5.31 -20.55 -12.75
CA ILE A 23 -5.92 -20.96 -14.01
C ILE A 23 -6.47 -19.75 -14.77
N ALA A 24 -7.21 -18.87 -14.10
CA ALA A 24 -7.80 -17.68 -14.71
C ALA A 24 -6.73 -16.73 -15.28
N GLN A 25 -5.62 -16.52 -14.57
CA GLN A 25 -4.47 -15.75 -15.08
C GLN A 25 -3.86 -16.39 -16.34
N ARG A 26 -3.78 -17.72 -16.41
CA ARG A 26 -3.27 -18.42 -17.61
C ARG A 26 -4.21 -18.29 -18.80
N LEU A 27 -5.52 -18.44 -18.58
CA LEU A 27 -6.54 -18.26 -19.61
C LEU A 27 -6.60 -16.81 -20.11
N ALA A 28 -6.28 -15.84 -19.25
CA ALA A 28 -6.16 -14.43 -19.61
C ALA A 28 -4.83 -14.05 -20.30
N HIS A 29 -3.96 -15.04 -20.60
CA HIS A 29 -2.68 -14.85 -21.29
C HIS A 29 -1.82 -13.72 -20.71
N VAL A 30 -1.75 -13.63 -19.39
CA VAL A 30 -1.07 -12.51 -18.73
C VAL A 30 0.43 -12.47 -19.05
N SER A 31 0.91 -11.29 -19.44
CA SER A 31 2.26 -11.08 -19.95
C SER A 31 3.32 -10.93 -18.86
N MET A 32 2.91 -10.56 -17.63
CA MET A 32 3.82 -10.14 -16.55
C MET A 32 4.85 -9.11 -17.04
N VAL A 33 4.36 -8.07 -17.71
CA VAL A 33 5.19 -7.05 -18.37
C VAL A 33 6.17 -6.38 -17.39
N ASP A 34 5.72 -6.03 -16.20
CA ASP A 34 6.56 -5.34 -15.20
C ASP A 34 7.64 -6.26 -14.64
N LEU A 35 7.35 -7.56 -14.46
CA LEU A 35 8.37 -8.54 -14.09
C LEU A 35 9.49 -8.62 -15.15
N MET A 36 9.16 -8.37 -16.42
CA MET A 36 10.15 -8.33 -17.49
C MET A 36 10.96 -7.04 -17.49
N VAL A 37 10.37 -5.92 -17.08
CA VAL A 37 11.11 -4.68 -16.79
C VAL A 37 12.09 -4.92 -15.65
N TYR A 38 11.66 -5.52 -14.53
CA TYR A 38 12.54 -5.82 -13.38
C TYR A 38 13.71 -6.72 -13.77
N ARG A 39 13.46 -7.76 -14.55
CA ARG A 39 14.54 -8.61 -15.07
C ARG A 39 15.50 -7.82 -15.95
N ALA A 40 15.00 -6.97 -16.84
CA ALA A 40 15.82 -6.14 -17.71
C ALA A 40 16.67 -5.13 -16.91
N GLU A 41 16.15 -4.57 -15.83
CA GLU A 41 16.92 -3.72 -14.89
C GLU A 41 18.09 -4.50 -14.29
N GLY A 42 17.84 -5.72 -13.79
CA GLY A 42 18.88 -6.59 -13.26
C GLY A 42 19.92 -7.00 -14.32
N GLU A 43 19.50 -7.27 -15.56
CA GLU A 43 20.40 -7.58 -16.67
C GLU A 43 21.27 -6.38 -17.05
N THR A 44 20.68 -5.19 -17.07
CA THR A 44 21.35 -3.91 -17.38
C THR A 44 22.40 -3.58 -16.34
N ALA A 45 22.05 -3.68 -15.04
CA ALA A 45 22.99 -3.50 -13.94
C ALA A 45 24.15 -4.50 -14.01
N ARG A 46 23.86 -5.79 -14.25
CA ARG A 46 24.88 -6.84 -14.36
C ARG A 46 25.80 -6.63 -15.57
N ALA A 47 25.28 -6.08 -16.66
CA ALA A 47 26.04 -5.79 -17.87
C ALA A 47 26.83 -4.47 -17.81
N GLY A 48 26.73 -3.70 -16.72
CA GLY A 48 27.37 -2.38 -16.60
C GLY A 48 26.84 -1.35 -17.59
N LYS A 49 25.58 -1.51 -18.04
CA LYS A 49 24.91 -0.59 -18.95
C LYS A 49 24.12 0.47 -18.17
N ASP A 50 23.80 1.59 -18.82
CA ASP A 50 23.05 2.68 -18.19
C ASP A 50 21.61 2.27 -17.89
N LEU A 51 21.21 2.34 -16.61
CA LEU A 51 19.90 1.90 -16.14
C LEU A 51 18.76 2.76 -16.69
N TYR A 52 19.03 4.02 -17.02
CA TYR A 52 18.00 4.99 -17.36
C TYR A 52 17.87 5.24 -18.86
N ASP A 53 18.74 4.63 -19.67
CA ASP A 53 18.58 4.52 -21.13
C ASP A 53 17.96 3.17 -21.56
N MET A 54 17.79 2.23 -20.62
CA MET A 54 17.20 0.93 -20.94
C MET A 54 15.70 1.06 -21.26
N VAL A 55 15.26 0.23 -22.20
CA VAL A 55 13.86 0.12 -22.63
C VAL A 55 13.52 -1.36 -22.72
N ALA A 56 12.46 -1.77 -22.03
CA ALA A 56 12.06 -3.16 -21.93
C ALA A 56 10.69 -3.41 -22.56
N THR A 57 10.52 -4.63 -23.09
CA THR A 57 9.27 -5.16 -23.66
C THR A 57 8.77 -4.43 -24.91
N SER A 58 7.73 -4.98 -25.56
CA SER A 58 7.09 -4.33 -26.72
C SER A 58 6.42 -3.00 -26.36
N ALA A 59 6.07 -2.79 -25.08
CA ALA A 59 5.49 -1.54 -24.59
C ALA A 59 6.53 -0.43 -24.36
N ARG A 60 7.81 -0.70 -24.64
CA ARG A 60 8.92 0.26 -24.50
C ARG A 60 8.99 0.95 -23.12
N LEU A 61 8.86 0.17 -22.06
CA LEU A 61 8.84 0.68 -20.69
C LEU A 61 10.26 1.00 -20.19
N PRO A 62 10.50 2.20 -19.63
CA PRO A 62 11.79 2.57 -19.05
C PRO A 62 11.93 2.12 -17.59
N ASN A 63 13.15 2.15 -17.04
CA ASN A 63 13.36 2.12 -15.59
C ASN A 63 12.87 3.44 -14.95
N THR A 64 12.17 3.32 -13.83
CA THR A 64 11.66 4.45 -13.03
C THR A 64 12.05 4.36 -11.56
N TYR A 65 12.73 3.30 -11.14
CA TYR A 65 13.02 3.03 -9.73
C TYR A 65 14.42 3.49 -9.32
N PRO A 66 14.66 3.70 -8.02
CA PRO A 66 16.01 3.94 -7.51
C PRO A 66 16.94 2.79 -7.89
N PRO A 67 18.25 3.04 -8.08
CA PRO A 67 19.18 2.00 -8.56
C PRO A 67 19.28 0.78 -7.63
N PHE A 68 18.91 0.92 -6.35
CA PHE A 68 18.86 -0.19 -5.40
C PHE A 68 17.90 -1.30 -5.85
N ALA A 69 16.80 -0.95 -6.52
CA ALA A 69 15.86 -1.93 -7.05
C ALA A 69 16.52 -2.86 -8.08
N ALA A 70 17.30 -2.30 -9.01
CA ALA A 70 18.01 -3.08 -10.03
C ALA A 70 18.96 -4.12 -9.41
N LEU A 71 19.66 -3.76 -8.33
CA LEU A 71 20.52 -4.69 -7.58
C LEU A 71 19.73 -5.88 -7.00
N LEU A 72 18.52 -5.62 -6.48
CA LEU A 72 17.64 -6.68 -5.97
C LEU A 72 17.01 -7.53 -7.08
N PHE A 73 16.97 -7.04 -8.32
CA PHE A 73 16.44 -7.77 -9.46
C PHE A 73 17.48 -8.58 -10.23
N VAL A 74 18.79 -8.42 -9.95
CA VAL A 74 19.86 -9.26 -10.52
C VAL A 74 19.57 -10.77 -10.42
N PRO A 75 19.03 -11.32 -9.31
CA PRO A 75 18.71 -12.74 -9.24
C PRO A 75 17.70 -13.21 -10.29
N LEU A 76 16.80 -12.34 -10.78
CA LEU A 76 15.80 -12.70 -11.79
C LEU A 76 16.45 -13.09 -13.13
N THR A 77 17.67 -12.61 -13.37
CA THR A 77 18.42 -12.85 -14.61
C THR A 77 18.92 -14.28 -14.76
N PHE A 78 18.99 -15.04 -13.66
CA PHE A 78 19.47 -16.42 -13.64
C PHE A 78 18.39 -17.45 -13.99
N PHE A 79 17.12 -17.03 -14.09
CA PHE A 79 16.00 -17.93 -14.36
C PHE A 79 15.50 -17.80 -15.81
N GLY A 80 15.05 -18.92 -16.38
CA GLY A 80 14.20 -18.86 -17.59
C GLY A 80 12.87 -18.17 -17.30
N VAL A 81 12.30 -17.46 -18.30
CA VAL A 81 11.04 -16.72 -18.16
C VAL A 81 9.89 -17.56 -17.56
N PRO A 82 9.66 -18.83 -17.96
CA PRO A 82 8.58 -19.63 -17.39
C PRO A 82 8.74 -19.89 -15.88
N VAL A 83 9.97 -20.20 -15.45
CA VAL A 83 10.29 -20.44 -14.04
C VAL A 83 10.12 -19.16 -13.24
N MET A 84 10.69 -18.06 -13.74
CA MET A 84 10.59 -16.74 -13.10
C MET A 84 9.13 -16.31 -12.91
N ARG A 85 8.27 -16.46 -13.93
CA ARG A 85 6.83 -16.14 -13.82
C ARG A 85 6.12 -17.00 -12.77
N THR A 86 6.44 -18.30 -12.72
CA THR A 86 5.88 -19.22 -11.73
C THR A 86 6.31 -18.85 -10.30
N LEU A 87 7.60 -18.57 -10.10
CA LEU A 87 8.14 -18.13 -8.81
C LEU A 87 7.56 -16.79 -8.37
N ALA A 88 7.44 -15.81 -9.28
CA ALA A 88 6.85 -14.51 -8.99
C ALA A 88 5.37 -14.64 -8.61
N THR A 89 4.63 -15.56 -9.24
CA THR A 89 3.23 -15.85 -8.89
C THR A 89 3.14 -16.46 -7.49
N ALA A 90 3.91 -17.52 -7.23
CA ALA A 90 3.93 -18.18 -5.93
C ALA A 90 4.35 -17.22 -4.81
N GLY A 91 5.40 -16.42 -5.05
CA GLY A 91 5.88 -15.39 -4.14
C GLY A 91 4.82 -14.35 -3.82
N ASN A 92 4.13 -13.81 -4.84
CA ASN A 92 3.06 -12.83 -4.62
C ASN A 92 1.86 -13.43 -3.85
N LEU A 93 1.50 -14.69 -4.08
CA LEU A 93 0.44 -15.36 -3.31
C LEU A 93 0.83 -15.54 -1.83
N VAL A 94 2.09 -15.89 -1.54
CA VAL A 94 2.62 -15.93 -0.17
C VAL A 94 2.65 -14.54 0.46
N LEU A 95 3.08 -13.52 -0.30
CA LEU A 95 3.09 -12.13 0.16
C LEU A 95 1.67 -11.62 0.44
N LEU A 96 0.66 -12.02 -0.34
CA LEU A 96 -0.74 -11.70 -0.04
C LEU A 96 -1.16 -12.28 1.32
N VAL A 97 -0.85 -13.55 1.58
CA VAL A 97 -1.11 -14.18 2.89
C VAL A 97 -0.43 -13.41 4.02
N ALA A 98 0.82 -12.94 3.80
CA ALA A 98 1.54 -12.12 4.75
C ALA A 98 0.90 -10.73 4.95
N VAL A 99 0.47 -10.04 3.88
CA VAL A 99 -0.26 -8.76 3.98
C VAL A 99 -1.53 -8.95 4.79
N VAL A 100 -2.34 -9.96 4.49
CA VAL A 100 -3.59 -10.25 5.23
C VAL A 100 -3.28 -10.54 6.71
N HIS A 101 -2.26 -11.35 6.98
CA HIS A 101 -1.86 -11.67 8.35
C HIS A 101 -1.45 -10.42 9.14
N LEU A 102 -0.60 -9.57 8.56
CA LEU A 102 -0.12 -8.35 9.19
C LEU A 102 -1.25 -7.32 9.32
N SER A 103 -2.16 -7.25 8.36
CA SER A 103 -3.38 -6.43 8.43
C SER A 103 -4.26 -6.83 9.60
N LEU A 104 -4.51 -8.13 9.79
CA LEU A 104 -5.25 -8.66 10.94
C LEU A 104 -4.54 -8.38 12.27
N ARG A 105 -3.20 -8.37 12.30
CA ARG A 105 -2.44 -7.94 13.49
C ARG A 105 -2.59 -6.44 13.73
N LEU A 106 -2.54 -5.61 12.68
CA LEU A 106 -2.62 -4.17 12.76
C LEU A 106 -3.96 -3.69 13.34
N VAL A 107 -5.08 -4.29 12.91
CA VAL A 107 -6.42 -3.89 13.34
C VAL A 107 -6.82 -4.44 14.72
N GLY A 108 -6.02 -5.34 15.31
CA GLY A 108 -6.40 -6.08 16.51
C GLY A 108 -7.41 -7.19 16.18
N ARG A 109 -6.94 -8.44 16.19
CA ARG A 109 -7.58 -9.64 15.63
C ARG A 109 -9.02 -9.88 16.11
N PRO A 110 -9.92 -10.43 15.26
CA PRO A 110 -11.21 -10.93 15.71
C PRO A 110 -11.03 -12.16 16.62
N ARG A 111 -11.62 -12.12 17.83
CA ARG A 111 -11.49 -13.17 18.86
C ARG A 111 -12.17 -14.50 18.52
N ARG A 112 -13.00 -14.53 17.47
CA ARG A 112 -13.96 -15.62 17.20
C ARG A 112 -13.45 -16.72 16.24
N MET A 113 -12.28 -16.55 15.63
CA MET A 113 -11.69 -17.56 14.72
C MET A 113 -10.18 -17.68 14.94
N PRO A 114 -9.58 -18.88 14.72
CA PRO A 114 -8.13 -19.03 14.75
C PRO A 114 -7.45 -18.06 13.77
N PRO A 115 -6.34 -17.40 14.15
CA PRO A 115 -5.70 -16.38 13.31
C PRO A 115 -5.31 -16.89 11.92
N LEU A 116 -4.83 -18.13 11.84
CA LEU A 116 -4.45 -18.74 10.57
C LEU A 116 -5.68 -18.99 9.68
N ALA A 117 -6.79 -19.45 10.25
CA ALA A 117 -8.03 -19.67 9.50
C ALA A 117 -8.56 -18.35 8.92
N ALA A 118 -8.59 -17.29 9.71
CA ALA A 118 -9.01 -15.96 9.24
C ALA A 118 -8.06 -15.42 8.15
N THR A 119 -6.75 -15.62 8.32
CA THR A 119 -5.74 -15.21 7.33
C THR A 119 -5.97 -15.91 5.99
N LEU A 120 -6.11 -17.24 6.00
CA LEU A 120 -6.28 -18.02 4.77
C LEU A 120 -7.63 -17.75 4.11
N ALA A 121 -8.72 -17.64 4.88
CA ALA A 121 -10.05 -17.35 4.33
C ALA A 121 -10.10 -15.97 3.68
N LEU A 122 -9.53 -14.94 4.31
CA LEU A 122 -9.48 -13.60 3.72
C LEU A 122 -8.52 -13.55 2.51
N SER A 123 -7.41 -14.28 2.54
CA SER A 123 -6.52 -14.38 1.37
C SER A 123 -7.22 -15.02 0.18
N ALA A 124 -8.00 -16.08 0.42
CA ALA A 124 -8.81 -16.75 -0.59
C ALA A 124 -9.80 -15.79 -1.27
N LEU A 125 -10.36 -14.83 -0.54
CA LEU A 125 -11.27 -13.82 -1.07
C LEU A 125 -10.53 -12.67 -1.77
N LEU A 126 -9.54 -12.08 -1.09
CA LEU A 126 -8.91 -10.82 -1.48
C LEU A 126 -7.91 -10.97 -2.63
N VAL A 127 -7.55 -12.20 -3.02
CA VAL A 127 -6.77 -12.43 -4.25
C VAL A 127 -7.51 -11.94 -5.50
N TRP A 128 -8.84 -11.89 -5.45
CA TRP A 128 -9.70 -11.45 -6.55
C TRP A 128 -9.96 -9.94 -6.57
N CYS A 129 -9.49 -9.18 -5.58
CA CYS A 129 -9.54 -7.73 -5.63
C CYS A 129 -8.70 -7.24 -6.81
N GLU A 130 -9.20 -6.27 -7.59
CA GLU A 130 -8.52 -5.79 -8.80
C GLU A 130 -7.08 -5.36 -8.54
N PRO A 131 -6.71 -4.62 -7.46
CA PRO A 131 -5.32 -4.23 -7.26
C PRO A 131 -4.38 -5.42 -7.07
N VAL A 132 -4.87 -6.48 -6.45
CA VAL A 132 -4.12 -7.73 -6.23
C VAL A 132 -4.07 -8.54 -7.52
N TRP A 133 -5.21 -8.68 -8.21
CA TRP A 133 -5.29 -9.32 -9.51
C TRP A 133 -4.31 -8.69 -10.52
N THR A 134 -4.34 -7.36 -10.63
CA THR A 134 -3.48 -6.58 -11.53
C THR A 134 -2.01 -6.64 -11.09
N THR A 135 -1.74 -6.71 -9.77
CA THR A 135 -0.38 -6.97 -9.26
C THR A 135 0.18 -8.29 -9.81
N LEU A 136 -0.58 -9.38 -9.72
CA LEU A 136 -0.13 -10.68 -10.22
C LEU A 136 -0.13 -10.75 -11.77
N ARG A 137 -1.07 -10.07 -12.43
CA ARG A 137 -1.13 -9.96 -13.91
C ARG A 137 0.15 -9.37 -14.48
N TYR A 138 0.70 -8.34 -13.84
CA TYR A 138 1.92 -7.69 -14.30
C TYR A 138 3.20 -8.21 -13.62
N GLY A 139 3.07 -9.03 -12.57
CA GLY A 139 4.22 -9.56 -11.82
C GLY A 139 4.88 -8.50 -10.94
N GLN A 140 4.06 -7.61 -10.38
CA GLN A 140 4.46 -6.46 -9.58
C GLN A 140 4.94 -6.85 -8.17
N ILE A 141 5.72 -5.96 -7.55
CA ILE A 141 6.32 -6.14 -6.22
C ILE A 141 5.57 -5.41 -5.11
N ASN A 142 4.39 -4.84 -5.38
CA ASN A 142 3.70 -3.97 -4.41
C ASN A 142 3.29 -4.69 -3.13
N LEU A 143 2.98 -5.99 -3.20
CA LEU A 143 2.71 -6.81 -2.01
C LEU A 143 3.96 -6.94 -1.12
N LEU A 144 5.16 -7.03 -1.72
CA LEU A 144 6.42 -7.04 -0.96
C LEU A 144 6.59 -5.72 -0.20
N LEU A 145 6.38 -4.59 -0.87
CA LEU A 145 6.47 -3.27 -0.24
C LEU A 145 5.46 -3.11 0.90
N ALA A 146 4.22 -3.55 0.69
CA ALA A 146 3.18 -3.53 1.74
C ALA A 146 3.57 -4.42 2.93
N VAL A 147 4.12 -5.62 2.70
CA VAL A 147 4.62 -6.50 3.77
C VAL A 147 5.73 -5.83 4.57
N LEU A 148 6.73 -5.25 3.89
CA LEU A 148 7.86 -4.58 4.56
C LEU A 148 7.39 -3.43 5.47
N VAL A 149 6.47 -2.60 4.99
CA VAL A 149 5.91 -1.50 5.78
C VAL A 149 5.04 -2.02 6.93
N LEU A 150 4.11 -2.93 6.66
CA LEU A 150 3.21 -3.48 7.69
C LEU A 150 3.98 -4.28 8.75
N TRP A 151 5.08 -4.93 8.38
CA TRP A 151 5.96 -5.64 9.29
C TRP A 151 6.54 -4.71 10.35
N ASP A 152 6.97 -3.52 9.96
CA ASP A 152 7.45 -2.50 10.89
C ASP A 152 6.33 -1.90 11.73
N LEU A 153 5.19 -1.59 11.13
CA LEU A 153 4.06 -0.93 11.82
C LEU A 153 3.30 -1.86 12.77
N THR A 154 3.48 -3.18 12.65
CA THR A 154 2.88 -4.18 13.56
C THR A 154 3.84 -4.66 14.65
N ARG A 155 5.08 -4.17 14.67
CA ARG A 155 6.03 -4.45 15.75
C ARG A 155 5.66 -3.70 17.03
N ARG A 156 6.14 -4.23 18.16
CA ARG A 156 6.04 -3.55 19.46
C ARG A 156 6.90 -2.30 19.45
N ASP A 157 6.45 -1.26 20.15
CA ASP A 157 7.16 0.02 20.28
C ASP A 157 8.53 -0.08 20.96
N THR A 158 8.84 -1.22 21.60
CA THR A 158 10.16 -1.52 22.19
C THR A 158 11.15 -2.07 21.16
N ASN A 159 10.71 -2.44 19.96
CA ASN A 159 11.57 -3.01 18.94
C ASN A 159 12.50 -1.93 18.34
N ARG A 160 13.80 -2.07 18.54
CA ARG A 160 14.81 -1.12 18.05
C ARG A 160 15.04 -1.19 16.54
N TRP A 161 14.61 -2.28 15.90
CA TRP A 161 14.78 -2.53 14.46
C TRP A 161 13.54 -2.19 13.64
N ALA A 162 12.45 -1.75 14.28
CA ALA A 162 11.30 -1.24 13.56
C ALA A 162 11.74 -0.01 12.76
N GLY A 163 11.50 -0.02 11.46
CA GLY A 163 11.88 1.01 10.49
C GLY A 163 12.70 0.44 9.32
N ILE A 164 13.39 -0.69 9.50
CA ILE A 164 14.21 -1.32 8.45
C ILE A 164 13.36 -1.66 7.22
N GLY A 165 12.17 -2.24 7.41
CA GLY A 165 11.28 -2.60 6.32
C GLY A 165 10.82 -1.37 5.54
N ILE A 166 10.42 -0.30 6.23
CA ILE A 166 10.05 0.98 5.60
C ILE A 166 11.22 1.55 4.79
N GLY A 167 12.44 1.56 5.36
CA GLY A 167 13.63 2.07 4.68
C GLY A 167 14.03 1.26 3.44
N ILE A 168 13.98 -0.08 3.51
CA ILE A 168 14.20 -0.96 2.35
C ILE A 168 13.11 -0.70 1.30
N ALA A 169 11.84 -0.64 1.70
CA ALA A 169 10.75 -0.39 0.77
C ALA A 169 10.90 0.95 0.05
N ALA A 170 11.28 2.01 0.78
CA ALA A 170 11.60 3.33 0.23
C ALA A 170 12.81 3.30 -0.74
N GLY A 171 13.79 2.45 -0.47
CA GLY A 171 14.93 2.24 -1.36
C GLY A 171 14.56 1.52 -2.66
N ILE A 172 13.52 0.69 -2.65
CA ILE A 172 13.04 -0.04 -3.84
C ILE A 172 12.10 0.84 -4.68
N LYS A 173 11.19 1.56 -4.04
CA LYS A 173 10.32 2.57 -4.67
C LYS A 173 10.16 3.72 -3.68
N LEU A 174 10.17 4.97 -4.11
CA LEU A 174 10.19 6.11 -3.16
C LEU A 174 8.90 6.28 -2.33
N THR A 175 7.74 5.84 -2.83
CA THR A 175 6.42 6.07 -2.21
C THR A 175 6.32 5.71 -0.71
N PRO A 176 6.86 4.57 -0.22
CA PRO A 176 6.86 4.21 1.20
C PRO A 176 7.65 5.16 2.11
N ALA A 177 8.51 6.04 1.57
CA ALA A 177 9.22 7.05 2.38
C ALA A 177 8.25 7.96 3.15
N LEU A 178 7.01 8.15 2.66
CA LEU A 178 5.99 8.91 3.36
C LEU A 178 5.66 8.34 4.75
N PHE A 179 5.82 7.03 4.97
CA PHE A 179 5.62 6.44 6.31
C PHE A 179 6.68 6.90 7.31
N ALA A 180 7.93 7.09 6.88
CA ALA A 180 8.97 7.65 7.75
C ALA A 180 8.65 9.11 8.11
N VAL A 181 8.17 9.90 7.13
CA VAL A 181 7.71 11.29 7.35
C VAL A 181 6.53 11.34 8.31
N PHE A 182 5.53 10.47 8.12
CA PHE A 182 4.37 10.34 9.00
C PHE A 182 4.78 10.02 10.45
N LEU A 183 5.67 9.06 10.65
CA LEU A 183 6.16 8.68 11.98
C LEU A 183 6.99 9.80 12.62
N ALA A 184 7.83 10.48 11.84
CA ALA A 184 8.58 11.64 12.29
C ALA A 184 7.64 12.78 12.72
N LEU A 185 6.61 13.07 11.93
CA LEU A 185 5.61 14.10 12.24
C LEU A 185 4.85 13.77 13.54
N ALA A 186 4.30 12.56 13.65
CA ALA A 186 3.59 12.14 14.86
C ALA A 186 4.52 12.17 16.09
N GLY A 187 5.75 11.70 15.92
CA GLY A 187 6.80 11.72 16.94
C GLY A 187 7.18 13.14 17.39
N ALA A 188 7.33 14.07 16.45
CA ALA A 188 7.66 15.47 16.71
C ALA A 188 6.50 16.18 17.44
N VAL A 189 5.26 15.97 17.00
CA VAL A 189 4.08 16.52 17.68
C VAL A 189 3.96 15.97 19.10
N HIS A 190 4.20 14.67 19.30
CA HIS A 190 4.22 14.07 20.63
C HIS A 190 5.31 14.67 21.52
N ALA A 191 6.52 14.82 20.99
CA ALA A 191 7.65 15.42 21.68
C ALA A 191 7.33 16.86 22.14
N VAL A 192 6.80 17.70 21.24
CA VAL A 192 6.42 19.09 21.57
C VAL A 192 5.36 19.13 22.66
N ARG A 193 4.35 18.24 22.63
CA ARG A 193 3.33 18.15 23.69
C ARG A 193 3.93 17.79 25.04
N ARG A 194 4.90 16.87 25.08
CA ARG A 194 5.59 16.44 26.31
C ARG A 194 6.51 17.54 26.86
N LEU A 195 7.24 18.23 26.01
CA LEU A 195 8.09 19.35 26.41
C LEU A 195 7.26 20.50 26.99
N ARG A 196 6.12 20.82 26.36
CA ARG A 196 5.18 21.84 26.88
C ARG A 196 4.54 21.45 28.21
N SER A 197 4.42 20.16 28.52
CA SER A 197 3.93 19.67 29.82
C SER A 197 5.02 19.63 30.89
N GLY A 198 6.18 20.26 30.67
CA GLY A 198 7.29 20.30 31.63
C GLY A 198 8.15 19.04 31.68
N ALA A 199 7.98 18.09 30.75
CA ALA A 199 8.85 16.93 30.69
C ALA A 199 10.25 17.32 30.18
N GLY A 200 11.32 16.75 30.75
CA GLY A 200 12.69 17.00 30.31
C GLY A 200 12.97 16.53 28.87
N TRP A 201 14.06 17.01 28.27
CA TRP A 201 14.44 16.73 26.87
C TRP A 201 14.52 15.24 26.51
N ARG A 202 14.84 14.37 27.47
CA ARG A 202 14.86 12.91 27.27
C ARG A 202 13.48 12.34 26.91
N ALA A 203 12.41 12.99 27.34
CA ALA A 203 11.04 12.61 27.00
C ALA A 203 10.60 13.04 25.60
N ALA A 204 11.41 13.85 24.89
CA ALA A 204 11.16 14.19 23.49
C ALA A 204 11.41 12.98 22.58
N TRP A 205 12.44 12.17 22.89
CA TRP A 205 12.71 10.94 22.17
C TRP A 205 11.63 9.90 22.46
N ASN A 206 11.03 9.37 21.41
CA ASN A 206 9.91 8.44 21.52
C ASN A 206 9.98 7.35 20.43
N PRO A 207 9.20 6.27 20.55
CA PRO A 207 9.26 5.14 19.63
C PRO A 207 9.07 5.50 18.15
N TRP A 208 8.23 6.50 17.85
CA TRP A 208 7.94 6.89 16.46
C TRP A 208 9.10 7.66 15.83
N LEU A 209 9.75 8.57 16.58
CA LEU A 209 10.98 9.23 16.11
C LEU A 209 12.10 8.22 15.89
N ARG A 210 12.25 7.23 16.78
CA ARG A 210 13.24 6.15 16.59
C ARG A 210 12.95 5.35 15.33
N GLN A 211 11.70 4.93 15.13
CA GLN A 211 11.32 4.17 13.96
C GLN A 211 11.52 4.96 12.66
N ALA A 212 11.19 6.25 12.66
CA ALA A 212 11.48 7.15 11.53
C ALA A 212 12.99 7.25 11.27
N ALA A 213 13.81 7.43 12.31
CA ALA A 213 15.27 7.50 12.17
C ALA A 213 15.88 6.19 11.63
N VAL A 214 15.40 5.02 12.08
CA VAL A 214 15.82 3.71 11.55
C VAL A 214 15.43 3.56 10.08
N ALA A 215 14.22 3.99 9.72
CA ALA A 215 13.76 3.96 8.32
C ALA A 215 14.61 4.87 7.43
N THR A 216 14.84 6.12 7.86
CA THR A 216 15.70 7.08 7.15
C THR A 216 17.13 6.57 7.02
N GLY A 217 17.70 6.02 8.10
CA GLY A 217 19.05 5.46 8.07
C GLY A 217 19.16 4.25 7.15
N THR A 218 18.16 3.37 7.15
CA THR A 218 18.12 2.20 6.26
C THR A 218 17.97 2.60 4.80
N PHE A 219 17.10 3.57 4.51
CA PHE A 219 16.98 4.17 3.17
C PHE A 219 18.29 4.85 2.73
N GLY A 220 18.96 5.58 3.63
CA GLY A 220 20.27 6.15 3.35
C GLY A 220 21.31 5.08 3.03
N ALA A 221 21.28 3.94 3.72
CA ALA A 221 22.16 2.81 3.47
C ALA A 221 21.91 2.15 2.10
N THR A 222 20.64 2.01 1.68
CA THR A 222 20.33 1.47 0.34
C THR A 222 20.78 2.43 -0.75
N ALA A 223 20.55 3.74 -0.59
CA ALA A 223 21.04 4.77 -1.51
C ALA A 223 22.57 4.81 -1.58
N LEU A 224 23.27 4.71 -0.44
CA LEU A 224 24.72 4.68 -0.38
C LEU A 224 25.30 3.43 -1.05
N LEU A 225 24.71 2.25 -0.78
CA LEU A 225 25.11 1.00 -1.45
C LEU A 225 24.99 1.15 -2.97
N SER A 226 23.88 1.70 -3.44
CA SER A 226 23.69 2.01 -4.86
C SER A 226 24.70 3.01 -5.39
N ALA A 227 25.03 4.07 -4.66
CA ALA A 227 26.02 5.04 -5.09
C ALA A 227 27.43 4.44 -5.19
N ILE A 228 27.75 3.43 -4.38
CA ILE A 228 29.03 2.70 -4.45
C ILE A 228 29.04 1.73 -5.64
N VAL A 229 27.97 0.96 -5.84
CA VAL A 229 27.91 -0.12 -6.85
C VAL A 229 27.58 0.42 -8.25
N LEU A 230 26.72 1.44 -8.32
CA LEU A 230 26.17 2.06 -9.54
C LEU A 230 26.30 3.59 -9.45
N PRO A 231 27.52 4.17 -9.42
CA PRO A 231 27.74 5.59 -9.12
C PRO A 231 27.08 6.53 -10.15
N ARG A 232 27.23 6.22 -11.45
CA ARG A 232 26.65 7.02 -12.54
C ARG A 232 25.13 7.02 -12.50
N ASP A 233 24.52 5.84 -12.40
CA ASP A 233 23.06 5.72 -12.32
C ASP A 233 22.52 6.38 -11.05
N SER A 234 23.21 6.23 -9.91
CA SER A 234 22.81 6.90 -8.66
C SER A 234 22.84 8.41 -8.78
N HIS A 235 23.89 8.98 -9.37
CA HIS A 235 23.95 10.41 -9.62
C HIS A 235 22.77 10.86 -10.49
N ARG A 236 22.59 10.23 -11.66
CA ARG A 236 21.53 10.57 -12.61
C ARG A 236 20.14 10.43 -12.00
N PHE A 237 19.92 9.42 -11.17
CA PHE A 237 18.63 9.22 -10.49
C PHE A 237 18.26 10.41 -9.62
N TRP A 238 19.19 10.85 -8.76
CA TRP A 238 18.94 11.91 -7.79
C TRP A 238 18.96 13.32 -8.40
N THR A 239 19.61 13.52 -9.56
CA THR A 239 19.68 14.84 -10.22
C THR A 239 18.64 15.04 -11.32
N GLU A 240 18.23 13.97 -12.00
CA GLU A 240 17.37 14.04 -13.20
C GLU A 240 16.11 13.18 -13.07
N ILE A 241 16.29 11.86 -12.87
CA ILE A 241 15.21 10.89 -13.07
C ILE A 241 14.07 11.07 -12.07
N VAL A 242 14.40 11.36 -10.81
CA VAL A 242 13.39 11.56 -9.75
C VAL A 242 12.45 12.73 -10.04
N PHE A 243 12.88 13.71 -10.85
CA PHE A 243 12.10 14.89 -11.22
C PHE A 243 11.35 14.73 -12.56
N ALA A 244 11.74 13.76 -13.38
CA ALA A 244 11.13 13.47 -14.68
C ALA A 244 9.88 12.57 -14.53
N ALA A 245 8.84 13.10 -13.88
CA ALA A 245 7.61 12.36 -13.55
C ALA A 245 6.80 11.89 -14.79
N ASP A 246 7.02 12.52 -15.94
CA ASP A 246 6.49 12.17 -17.26
C ASP A 246 7.07 10.87 -17.83
N ARG A 247 8.27 10.44 -17.37
CA ARG A 247 8.88 9.16 -17.79
C ARG A 247 8.11 7.93 -17.35
N VAL A 248 7.24 8.06 -16.34
CA VAL A 248 6.59 6.91 -15.70
C VAL A 248 5.44 6.35 -16.54
N GLY A 249 4.79 7.19 -17.34
CA GLY A 249 3.68 6.82 -18.22
C GLY A 249 2.72 7.98 -18.45
N GLU A 250 1.73 7.77 -19.33
CA GLU A 250 0.71 8.80 -19.61
C GLU A 250 -0.17 8.99 -18.38
N VAL A 251 -0.43 10.26 -18.06
CA VAL A 251 -0.95 10.67 -16.76
C VAL A 251 -2.45 10.38 -16.63
N GLU A 252 -3.17 10.58 -17.71
CA GLU A 252 -4.62 10.51 -17.83
C GLU A 252 -5.17 9.08 -17.85
N ILE A 253 -4.32 8.08 -18.13
CA ILE A 253 -4.76 6.69 -18.30
C ILE A 253 -5.57 6.25 -17.10
N THR A 254 -6.63 5.51 -17.36
CA THR A 254 -7.61 5.07 -16.37
C THR A 254 -6.95 4.29 -15.21
N ALA A 255 -5.90 3.54 -15.50
CA ALA A 255 -5.08 2.85 -14.50
C ALA A 255 -4.47 3.80 -13.46
N ASN A 256 -4.20 5.07 -13.80
CA ASN A 256 -3.67 6.07 -12.87
C ASN A 256 -4.78 6.55 -11.93
N GLN A 257 -4.76 5.97 -10.75
CA GLN A 257 -5.63 6.18 -9.60
C GLN A 257 -4.97 7.14 -8.59
N SER A 258 -4.30 8.19 -9.07
CA SER A 258 -3.81 9.32 -8.26
C SER A 258 -4.72 10.54 -8.43
N LEU A 259 -4.58 11.55 -7.56
CA LEU A 259 -5.24 12.84 -7.77
C LEU A 259 -4.76 13.52 -9.05
N ARG A 260 -3.51 13.28 -9.47
CA ARG A 260 -3.00 13.74 -10.77
C ARG A 260 -3.83 13.22 -11.93
N GLY A 261 -4.01 11.90 -11.99
CA GLY A 261 -4.72 11.25 -13.09
C GLY A 261 -6.18 11.70 -13.15
N VAL A 262 -6.83 11.81 -11.98
CA VAL A 262 -8.18 12.35 -11.89
C VAL A 262 -8.24 13.80 -12.39
N LEU A 263 -7.30 14.66 -11.96
CA LEU A 263 -7.27 16.05 -12.37
C LEU A 263 -6.96 16.22 -13.86
N ALA A 264 -6.06 15.41 -14.42
CA ALA A 264 -5.75 15.36 -15.85
C ALA A 264 -7.00 15.04 -16.69
N ARG A 265 -7.75 14.00 -16.30
CA ARG A 265 -9.02 13.63 -16.96
C ARG A 265 -10.10 14.71 -16.80
N LEU A 266 -10.22 15.32 -15.62
CA LEU A 266 -11.18 16.40 -15.35
C LEU A 266 -10.88 17.68 -16.13
N LEU A 267 -9.61 18.01 -16.33
CA LEU A 267 -9.16 19.21 -17.04
C LEU A 267 -8.90 18.95 -18.53
N HIS A 268 -9.14 17.72 -19.01
CA HIS A 268 -8.90 17.31 -20.39
C HIS A 268 -7.46 17.65 -20.86
N THR A 269 -6.46 17.42 -20.00
CA THR A 269 -5.05 17.77 -20.23
C THR A 269 -4.10 16.64 -19.84
N HIS A 270 -2.98 16.52 -20.54
CA HIS A 270 -1.89 15.58 -20.20
C HIS A 270 -1.04 16.06 -19.01
N ASP A 271 -1.00 17.38 -18.78
CA ASP A 271 -0.27 17.96 -17.67
C ASP A 271 -1.13 18.96 -16.88
N PRO A 272 -1.67 18.55 -15.72
CA PRO A 272 -2.41 19.46 -14.85
C PRO A 272 -1.52 20.50 -14.13
N GLY A 273 -0.20 20.44 -14.30
CA GLY A 273 0.74 21.48 -13.87
C GLY A 273 0.62 21.87 -12.40
N THR A 274 0.57 23.18 -12.12
CA THR A 274 0.53 23.71 -10.74
C THR A 274 -0.75 23.40 -9.98
N ALA A 275 -1.87 23.15 -10.67
CA ALA A 275 -3.12 22.76 -10.02
C ALA A 275 -2.98 21.42 -9.28
N TRP A 276 -2.21 20.49 -9.84
CA TRP A 276 -1.78 19.29 -9.13
C TRP A 276 -1.01 19.66 -7.85
N LEU A 277 -0.01 20.54 -7.96
CA LEU A 277 0.92 20.88 -6.86
C LEU A 277 0.17 21.41 -5.66
N VAL A 278 -0.79 22.28 -5.91
CA VAL A 278 -1.68 22.77 -4.86
C VAL A 278 -2.52 21.64 -4.28
N LEU A 279 -3.23 20.87 -5.12
CA LEU A 279 -4.13 19.81 -4.66
C LEU A 279 -3.42 18.74 -3.83
N ALA A 280 -2.28 18.26 -4.31
CA ALA A 280 -1.51 17.25 -3.62
C ALA A 280 -0.81 17.79 -2.37
N THR A 281 -0.38 19.05 -2.34
CA THR A 281 0.15 19.67 -1.11
C THR A 281 -0.92 19.74 -0.03
N VAL A 282 -2.13 20.17 -0.39
CA VAL A 282 -3.27 20.22 0.53
C VAL A 282 -3.64 18.81 0.99
N ALA A 283 -3.73 17.84 0.07
CA ALA A 283 -4.04 16.45 0.39
C ALA A 283 -2.96 15.80 1.27
N ALA A 284 -1.68 16.08 1.01
CA ALA A 284 -0.54 15.61 1.81
C ALA A 284 -0.61 16.15 3.23
N ALA A 285 -0.80 17.47 3.38
CA ALA A 285 -0.90 18.12 4.67
C ALA A 285 -2.09 17.59 5.48
N ALA A 286 -3.28 17.53 4.87
CA ALA A 286 -4.49 17.02 5.51
C ALA A 286 -4.36 15.54 5.88
N GLY A 287 -3.89 14.72 4.94
CA GLY A 287 -3.73 13.28 5.11
C GLY A 287 -2.71 12.91 6.19
N LEU A 288 -1.54 13.56 6.20
CA LEU A 288 -0.52 13.38 7.24
C LEU A 288 -0.98 13.90 8.59
N ALA A 289 -1.70 15.02 8.65
CA ALA A 289 -2.28 15.54 9.89
C ALA A 289 -3.29 14.55 10.49
N LEU A 290 -4.19 13.98 9.66
CA LEU A 290 -5.14 12.96 10.07
C LEU A 290 -4.44 11.68 10.54
N ALA A 291 -3.43 11.23 9.80
CA ALA A 291 -2.63 10.06 10.16
C ALA A 291 -1.93 10.25 11.52
N ALA A 292 -1.24 11.38 11.70
CA ALA A 292 -0.54 11.71 12.94
C ALA A 292 -1.51 11.85 14.12
N ALA A 293 -2.66 12.51 13.93
CA ALA A 293 -3.69 12.65 14.95
C ALA A 293 -4.30 11.30 15.36
N ALA A 294 -4.54 10.40 14.40
CA ALA A 294 -4.99 9.03 14.67
C ALA A 294 -3.93 8.24 15.45
N LEU A 295 -2.66 8.35 15.07
CA LEU A 295 -1.57 7.67 15.78
C LEU A 295 -1.45 8.16 17.24
N LEU A 296 -1.55 9.48 17.45
CA LEU A 296 -1.55 10.11 18.77
C LEU A 296 -2.73 9.68 19.65
N ARG A 297 -3.84 9.21 19.06
CA ARG A 297 -5.00 8.63 19.77
C ARG A 297 -4.91 7.11 19.95
N GLY A 298 -3.80 6.48 19.56
CA GLY A 298 -3.62 5.03 19.61
C GLY A 298 -4.31 4.27 18.47
N GLU A 299 -4.87 4.96 17.48
CA GLU A 299 -5.63 4.40 16.36
C GLU A 299 -4.68 3.99 15.22
N ARG A 300 -3.75 3.07 15.49
CA ARG A 300 -2.63 2.73 14.59
C ARG A 300 -3.06 2.28 13.20
N ALA A 301 -4.13 1.50 13.10
CA ALA A 301 -4.64 1.01 11.83
C ALA A 301 -5.17 2.15 10.95
N TRP A 302 -5.96 3.05 11.54
CA TRP A 302 -6.47 4.26 10.87
C TRP A 302 -5.34 5.19 10.45
N ALA A 303 -4.33 5.38 11.32
CA ALA A 303 -3.15 6.18 11.01
C ALA A 303 -2.36 5.62 9.82
N THR A 304 -2.08 4.32 9.85
CA THR A 304 -1.34 3.59 8.80
C THR A 304 -2.05 3.72 7.45
N LEU A 305 -3.36 3.45 7.42
CA LEU A 305 -4.10 3.46 6.16
C LEU A 305 -4.40 4.86 5.66
N SER A 306 -4.51 5.86 6.54
CA SER A 306 -4.54 7.27 6.13
C SER A 306 -3.23 7.67 5.46
N CYS A 307 -2.08 7.28 6.02
CA CYS A 307 -0.78 7.53 5.39
C CYS A 307 -0.66 6.81 4.04
N ALA A 308 -1.07 5.55 3.95
CA ALA A 308 -1.07 4.77 2.71
C ALA A 308 -1.94 5.41 1.62
N ALA A 309 -3.19 5.75 1.96
CA ALA A 309 -4.11 6.41 1.03
C ALA A 309 -3.57 7.77 0.60
N THR A 310 -3.00 8.55 1.52
CA THR A 310 -2.35 9.83 1.20
C THR A 310 -1.22 9.63 0.21
N ALA A 311 -0.31 8.68 0.45
CA ALA A 311 0.81 8.38 -0.46
C ALA A 311 0.34 8.03 -1.89
N LEU A 312 -0.75 7.25 -2.00
CA LEU A 312 -1.32 6.87 -3.29
C LEU A 312 -2.02 8.05 -3.98
N LEU A 313 -2.75 8.86 -3.22
CA LEU A 313 -3.46 10.04 -3.76
C LEU A 313 -2.48 11.09 -4.29
N ILE A 314 -1.37 11.33 -3.59
CA ILE A 314 -0.41 12.41 -3.92
C ILE A 314 0.76 11.94 -4.78
N SER A 315 0.85 10.66 -5.14
CA SER A 315 1.89 10.22 -6.09
C SER A 315 1.62 10.81 -7.47
N PRO A 316 2.65 11.22 -8.25
CA PRO A 316 2.45 11.65 -9.64
C PRO A 316 1.70 10.61 -10.47
N ILE A 317 2.01 9.34 -10.23
CA ILE A 317 1.29 8.20 -10.77
C ILE A 317 1.07 7.15 -9.68
N SER A 318 -0.17 6.71 -9.55
CA SER A 318 -0.56 5.56 -8.72
C SER A 318 -1.37 4.61 -9.56
N TRP A 319 -0.73 3.64 -10.19
CA TRP A 319 -1.43 2.62 -10.95
C TRP A 319 -2.43 1.83 -10.08
N SER A 320 -3.45 1.23 -10.68
CA SER A 320 -4.49 0.48 -9.95
C SER A 320 -3.90 -0.58 -9.00
N HIS A 321 -2.86 -1.29 -9.47
CA HIS A 321 -2.12 -2.27 -8.68
C HIS A 321 -1.23 -1.69 -7.57
N HIS A 322 -1.00 -0.37 -7.49
CA HIS A 322 -0.39 0.26 -6.31
C HIS A 322 -1.35 0.25 -5.11
N TRP A 323 -2.66 0.17 -5.36
CA TRP A 323 -3.72 0.13 -4.35
C TRP A 323 -3.92 -1.26 -3.72
N VAL A 324 -2.88 -2.11 -3.65
CA VAL A 324 -2.91 -3.35 -2.82
C VAL A 324 -3.19 -3.07 -1.34
N TRP A 325 -3.04 -1.81 -0.91
CA TRP A 325 -3.52 -1.27 0.36
C TRP A 325 -5.04 -1.36 0.56
N SER A 326 -5.81 -1.65 -0.49
CA SER A 326 -7.21 -2.09 -0.41
C SER A 326 -7.38 -3.30 0.52
N VAL A 327 -6.42 -4.23 0.55
CA VAL A 327 -6.44 -5.42 1.42
C VAL A 327 -6.53 -5.03 2.91
N PRO A 328 -5.55 -4.30 3.49
CA PRO A 328 -5.67 -3.83 4.87
C PRO A 328 -6.85 -2.88 5.08
N MET A 329 -7.24 -2.08 4.08
CA MET A 329 -8.38 -1.18 4.18
C MET A 329 -9.71 -1.94 4.40
N LEU A 330 -9.99 -2.96 3.59
CA LEU A 330 -11.18 -3.80 3.73
C LEU A 330 -11.18 -4.56 5.05
N ILE A 331 -10.00 -5.03 5.50
CA ILE A 331 -9.85 -5.70 6.79
C ILE A 331 -10.14 -4.74 7.96
N LEU A 332 -9.70 -3.48 7.88
CA LEU A 332 -10.02 -2.46 8.87
C LEU A 332 -11.53 -2.18 8.93
N LEU A 333 -12.15 -1.91 7.78
CA LEU A 333 -13.58 -1.58 7.72
C LEU A 333 -14.46 -2.74 8.21
N GLY A 334 -14.12 -3.98 7.81
CA GLY A 334 -14.78 -5.18 8.31
C GLY A 334 -14.56 -5.41 9.80
N SER A 335 -13.36 -5.09 10.32
CA SER A 335 -13.08 -5.14 11.77
C SER A 335 -13.96 -4.17 12.56
N GLU A 336 -14.18 -2.97 12.05
CA GLU A 336 -15.10 -2.00 12.68
C GLU A 336 -16.53 -2.51 12.71
N ALA A 337 -16.99 -3.20 11.66
CA ALA A 337 -18.30 -3.84 11.66
C ALA A 337 -18.45 -4.91 12.75
N LEU A 338 -17.38 -5.66 13.02
CA LEU A 338 -17.34 -6.67 14.08
C LEU A 338 -17.23 -6.08 15.50
N ARG A 339 -16.76 -4.83 15.64
CA ARG A 339 -16.62 -4.12 16.92
C ARG A 339 -17.89 -3.39 17.36
N HIS A 340 -18.85 -3.20 16.45
CA HIS A 340 -20.12 -2.53 16.72
C HIS A 340 -21.28 -3.54 16.79
N SER A 341 -22.43 -3.10 17.29
CA SER A 341 -23.69 -3.84 17.29
C SER A 341 -24.82 -3.02 16.63
N GLY A 342 -25.95 -3.67 16.32
CA GLY A 342 -27.16 -3.03 15.80
C GLY A 342 -26.93 -2.18 14.53
N ALA A 343 -27.40 -0.93 14.55
CA ALA A 343 -27.28 -0.01 13.42
C ALA A 343 -25.82 0.35 13.08
N GLY A 344 -24.94 0.38 14.09
CA GLY A 344 -23.51 0.65 13.88
C GLY A 344 -22.83 -0.47 13.10
N ALA A 345 -23.11 -1.73 13.45
CA ALA A 345 -22.61 -2.90 12.72
C ALA A 345 -23.11 -2.90 11.26
N ARG A 346 -24.42 -2.64 11.05
CA ARG A 346 -24.99 -2.55 9.70
C ARG A 346 -24.30 -1.48 8.87
N ARG A 347 -24.12 -0.27 9.42
CA ARG A 347 -23.43 0.83 8.74
C ARG A 347 -22.03 0.42 8.28
N TRP A 348 -21.22 -0.17 9.17
CA TRP A 348 -19.86 -0.58 8.81
C TRP A 348 -19.83 -1.75 7.83
N TRP A 349 -20.77 -2.69 7.90
CA TRP A 349 -20.91 -3.72 6.86
C TRP A 349 -21.29 -3.13 5.51
N THR A 350 -22.20 -2.15 5.48
CA THR A 350 -22.53 -1.41 4.25
C THR A 350 -21.30 -0.70 3.69
N VAL A 351 -20.55 0.03 4.52
CA VAL A 351 -19.31 0.71 4.09
C VAL A 351 -18.29 -0.30 3.57
N THR A 352 -18.10 -1.42 4.27
CA THR A 352 -17.18 -2.49 3.84
C THR A 352 -17.61 -3.10 2.52
N GLY A 353 -18.90 -3.37 2.34
CA GLY A 353 -19.47 -3.91 1.11
C GLY A 353 -19.34 -2.96 -0.08
N VAL A 354 -19.63 -1.67 0.13
CA VAL A 354 -19.47 -0.63 -0.90
C VAL A 354 -18.00 -0.49 -1.31
N VAL A 355 -17.08 -0.31 -0.35
CA VAL A 355 -15.65 -0.20 -0.65
C VAL A 355 -15.11 -1.49 -1.27
N GLY A 356 -15.58 -2.65 -0.81
CA GLY A 356 -15.26 -3.95 -1.40
C GLY A 356 -15.71 -4.06 -2.84
N LEU A 357 -16.93 -3.62 -3.15
CA LEU A 357 -17.44 -3.57 -4.52
C LEU A 357 -16.60 -2.65 -5.41
N LEU A 358 -16.16 -1.48 -4.92
CA LEU A 358 -15.28 -0.59 -5.67
C LEU A 358 -13.97 -1.29 -6.07
N PHE A 359 -13.33 -2.02 -5.16
CA PHE A 359 -12.07 -2.72 -5.44
C PHE A 359 -12.24 -4.06 -6.18
N CYS A 360 -13.38 -4.73 -6.06
CA CYS A 360 -13.61 -6.06 -6.66
C CYS A 360 -14.39 -6.02 -7.98
N SER A 361 -15.03 -4.90 -8.34
CA SER A 361 -15.88 -4.81 -9.55
C SER A 361 -15.09 -4.66 -10.84
N PHE A 362 -13.82 -4.27 -10.78
CA PHE A 362 -13.05 -3.82 -11.95
C PHE A 362 -13.71 -2.62 -12.67
N ALA A 363 -14.61 -1.90 -11.99
CA ALA A 363 -15.41 -0.82 -12.59
C ALA A 363 -14.59 0.29 -13.23
N LEU A 364 -13.38 0.54 -12.72
CA LEU A 364 -12.47 1.50 -13.35
C LEU A 364 -12.19 1.17 -14.81
N TRP A 365 -12.19 -0.11 -15.20
CA TRP A 365 -11.95 -0.56 -16.56
C TRP A 365 -13.21 -0.59 -17.45
N TRP A 366 -14.38 -0.16 -16.96
CA TRP A 366 -15.64 -0.15 -17.74
C TRP A 366 -15.84 1.12 -18.57
N VAL A 367 -14.80 1.94 -18.67
CA VAL A 367 -14.78 3.20 -19.42
C VAL A 367 -13.92 3.02 -20.68
N PRO A 368 -14.09 3.87 -21.71
CA PRO A 368 -13.13 3.93 -22.81
C PRO A 368 -11.71 4.12 -22.29
N HIS A 369 -10.83 3.18 -22.64
CA HIS A 369 -9.42 3.19 -22.26
C HIS A 369 -8.62 2.50 -23.36
N ARG A 370 -7.76 3.27 -24.02
CA ARG A 370 -6.84 2.77 -25.03
C ARG A 370 -5.53 3.49 -24.91
N TRP A 371 -4.51 2.69 -24.63
CA TRP A 371 -3.14 3.15 -24.53
C TRP A 371 -2.73 3.91 -25.81
N HIS A 372 -2.13 5.10 -25.66
CA HIS A 372 -1.76 6.02 -26.76
C HIS A 372 -2.91 6.63 -27.58
N GLN A 373 -4.19 6.42 -27.21
CA GLN A 373 -5.32 7.07 -27.90
C GLN A 373 -6.01 8.15 -27.06
N HIS A 374 -5.62 8.29 -25.78
CA HIS A 374 -6.07 9.37 -24.90
C HIS A 374 -7.61 9.48 -24.77
N GLU A 375 -8.34 8.37 -24.97
CA GLU A 375 -9.80 8.31 -24.85
C GLU A 375 -10.27 8.75 -23.46
N GLU A 376 -9.42 8.56 -22.45
CA GLU A 376 -9.62 8.97 -21.08
C GLU A 376 -9.81 10.48 -20.90
N LEU A 377 -9.22 11.30 -21.77
CA LEU A 377 -9.42 12.74 -21.76
C LEU A 377 -10.81 13.13 -22.27
N HIS A 378 -11.60 12.23 -22.82
CA HIS A 378 -12.94 12.54 -23.34
C HIS A 378 -14.05 11.86 -22.52
N GLN A 379 -13.73 11.42 -21.30
CA GLN A 379 -14.69 10.79 -20.41
C GLN A 379 -15.78 11.77 -19.97
N ASN A 380 -17.04 11.34 -20.03
CA ASN A 380 -18.15 12.05 -19.43
C ASN A 380 -18.18 11.87 -17.90
N ALA A 381 -19.05 12.60 -17.19
CA ALA A 381 -19.10 12.57 -15.73
C ALA A 381 -19.31 11.15 -15.14
N GLY A 382 -20.13 10.31 -15.77
CA GLY A 382 -20.37 8.94 -15.32
C GLY A 382 -19.13 8.06 -15.47
N GLN A 383 -18.46 8.16 -16.62
CA GLN A 383 -17.18 7.48 -16.86
C GLN A 383 -16.10 7.97 -15.88
N MET A 384 -16.04 9.27 -15.60
CA MET A 384 -15.10 9.86 -14.65
C MET A 384 -15.28 9.29 -13.24
N LEU A 385 -16.53 9.07 -12.80
CA LEU A 385 -16.82 8.45 -11.51
C LEU A 385 -16.31 7.00 -11.45
N LEU A 386 -16.48 6.25 -12.53
CA LEU A 386 -15.98 4.88 -12.63
C LEU A 386 -14.45 4.86 -12.67
N SER A 387 -13.80 5.76 -13.42
CA SER A 387 -12.33 5.84 -13.53
C SER A 387 -11.64 6.48 -12.32
N ALA A 388 -12.39 6.94 -11.31
CA ALA A 388 -11.87 7.55 -10.08
C ALA A 388 -12.24 6.79 -8.79
N VAL A 389 -12.72 5.54 -8.90
CA VAL A 389 -13.21 4.77 -7.75
C VAL A 389 -12.19 4.59 -6.62
N TYR A 390 -10.88 4.50 -6.89
CA TYR A 390 -9.89 4.30 -5.84
C TYR A 390 -9.50 5.61 -5.13
N PRO A 391 -9.25 6.73 -5.83
CA PRO A 391 -9.16 8.03 -5.20
C PRO A 391 -10.36 8.34 -4.31
N LEU A 392 -11.58 8.04 -4.77
CA LEU A 392 -12.80 8.20 -3.97
C LEU A 392 -12.80 7.30 -2.71
N ALA A 393 -12.35 6.04 -2.81
CA ALA A 393 -12.19 5.17 -1.66
C ALA A 393 -11.14 5.71 -0.66
N GLY A 394 -10.01 6.23 -1.14
CA GLY A 394 -8.98 6.87 -0.32
C GLY A 394 -9.48 8.12 0.39
N LEU A 395 -10.17 9.02 -0.33
CA LEU A 395 -10.79 10.22 0.25
C LEU A 395 -11.88 9.86 1.27
N THR A 396 -12.67 8.81 1.00
CA THR A 396 -13.66 8.28 1.94
C THR A 396 -12.99 7.79 3.23
N LEU A 397 -11.86 7.06 3.13
CA LEU A 397 -11.10 6.63 4.29
C LEU A 397 -10.59 7.83 5.12
N LEU A 398 -10.05 8.87 4.47
CA LEU A 398 -9.60 10.08 5.14
C LEU A 398 -10.76 10.81 5.83
N ALA A 399 -11.92 10.92 5.18
CA ALA A 399 -13.12 11.50 5.76
C ALA A 399 -13.64 10.69 6.97
N LEU A 400 -13.64 9.36 6.89
CA LEU A 400 -13.99 8.48 8.00
C LEU A 400 -13.01 8.64 9.17
N THR A 401 -11.71 8.77 8.89
CA THR A 401 -10.69 9.06 9.90
C THR A 401 -10.98 10.39 10.58
N ALA A 402 -11.24 11.45 9.82
CA ALA A 402 -11.60 12.76 10.36
C ALA A 402 -12.86 12.70 11.24
N ALA A 403 -13.93 12.02 10.77
CA ALA A 403 -15.16 11.85 11.53
C ALA A 403 -14.93 11.08 12.84
N ARG A 404 -14.04 10.09 12.84
CA ARG A 404 -13.66 9.33 14.02
C ARG A 404 -12.89 10.20 15.03
N LEU A 405 -11.96 11.03 14.56
CA LEU A 405 -11.20 11.94 15.39
C LEU A 405 -12.06 13.03 16.04
N ARG A 406 -13.22 13.38 15.47
CA ARG A 406 -14.18 14.30 16.08
C ARG A 406 -14.93 13.71 17.28
N ARG A 407 -14.96 12.39 17.44
CA ARG A 407 -15.63 11.75 18.59
C ARG A 407 -14.77 11.88 19.87
N PRO A 408 -15.37 12.18 21.04
CA PRO A 408 -14.65 12.22 22.31
C PRO A 408 -13.94 10.90 22.59
N ALA A 409 -12.72 10.96 23.14
CA ALA A 409 -11.89 9.78 23.39
C ALA A 409 -12.53 8.72 24.33
N GLY A 410 -13.54 9.11 25.12
CA GLY A 410 -14.24 8.23 26.08
C GLY A 410 -15.42 7.43 25.52
N ALA A 411 -15.90 7.68 24.29
CA ALA A 411 -17.13 7.05 23.80
C ALA A 411 -16.96 5.58 23.32
N THR A 412 -15.74 5.05 23.31
CA THR A 412 -15.41 3.70 22.81
C THR A 412 -14.71 2.79 23.83
N ALA A 413 -14.50 3.26 25.07
CA ALA A 413 -13.98 2.42 26.14
C ALA A 413 -15.11 1.56 26.72
N ILE A 414 -15.36 0.40 26.10
CA ILE A 414 -16.12 -0.67 26.76
C ILE A 414 -15.22 -1.22 27.88
N SER A 415 -15.68 -1.06 29.12
CA SER A 415 -15.02 -1.53 30.34
C SER A 415 -14.56 -3.00 30.22
N PRO A 416 -13.38 -3.37 30.74
CA PRO A 416 -13.08 -4.79 30.94
C PRO A 416 -14.13 -5.40 31.88
N PRO A 417 -14.56 -6.65 31.65
CA PRO A 417 -15.43 -7.34 32.60
C PRO A 417 -14.71 -7.47 33.94
N GLU A 418 -15.43 -7.21 35.04
CA GLU A 418 -14.98 -7.50 36.40
C GLU A 418 -14.50 -8.96 36.51
N PRO A 419 -13.41 -9.22 37.24
CA PRO A 419 -13.08 -10.59 37.60
C PRO A 419 -14.16 -11.14 38.53
N ASP A 420 -14.76 -12.27 38.15
CA ASP A 420 -15.66 -13.05 39.00
C ASP A 420 -15.01 -13.24 40.38
N SER A 421 -15.61 -12.63 41.40
CA SER A 421 -15.37 -12.98 42.79
C SER A 421 -15.99 -14.35 43.04
N ALA A 422 -15.27 -15.41 42.70
CA ALA A 422 -15.61 -16.75 43.15
C ALA A 422 -15.22 -16.86 44.63
N SER A 423 -16.26 -16.93 45.44
CA SER A 423 -16.33 -17.18 46.87
C SER A 423 -15.44 -18.33 47.34
N THR A 424 -14.64 -18.05 48.35
CA THR A 424 -14.26 -19.02 49.38
C THR A 424 -15.50 -19.52 50.11
N THR A 425 -15.81 -20.81 49.95
CA THR A 425 -16.30 -21.73 51.01
C THR A 425 -16.13 -23.15 50.50
#